data_AF-A0A0N8PV41-F1
#
_entry.id   AF-A0A0N8PV41-F1
#
_cell.length_a   1.000
_cell.length_b   1.000
_cell.length_c   1.000
_cell.angle_alpha   90.00
_cell.angle_beta   90.00
_cell.angle_gamma   90.00
#
_symmetry.space_group_name_H-M   'P 1'
#
loop_
_entity.id
_entity.type
_entity.pdbx_description
1 polymer ?
#
loop_
_entity_poly.entity_id
_entity_poly.type
_entity_poly.pdbx_seq_one_letter_code
_entity_poly.pdbx_strand_id
1 'polypeptide(L)'
;MNSNMKLAMILLAAASIVLAGCTKESSVTSTPSSSQQNSSVKGDNSQIDVNNIHSLKIKSDVATVTVIGDKQINQAEWELSKDNSKDTNVTTSIQDGTLLIMLKQKQKISINTGPLPSLTIRLPYKDFNSLEIDNGLGNISVESELSVQHLNVSSSTSGDITVKDVIGKKSSNISTNLGKVEFDLPNQLAPLNVSLSAKLGNIDNQVSLEKATNTKTVVSNELHGYVGEAQSESATLNISTQTGEILFKK
;
A
#
# COMPACT_ATOMS: atom_id res chain seq x y z
N MET A 1 -35.02 -56.07 -16.29
CA MET A 1 -34.14 -56.89 -17.17
C MET A 1 -34.13 -56.25 -18.55
N ASN A 2 -32.97 -56.27 -19.23
CA ASN A 2 -32.52 -55.44 -20.39
C ASN A 2 -31.87 -54.11 -19.95
N SER A 3 -30.70 -53.70 -20.43
CA SER A 3 -29.87 -54.20 -21.52
C SER A 3 -28.39 -53.87 -21.25
N ASN A 4 -27.51 -54.84 -21.52
CA ASN A 4 -26.07 -54.63 -21.66
C ASN A 4 -25.80 -53.97 -23.02
N MET A 5 -25.06 -52.87 -23.04
CA MET A 5 -24.38 -52.44 -24.25
C MET A 5 -23.01 -51.85 -23.88
N LYS A 6 -21.99 -52.72 -23.95
CA LYS A 6 -20.60 -52.32 -24.13
C LYS A 6 -20.45 -51.88 -25.58
N LEU A 7 -19.94 -50.67 -25.81
CA LEU A 7 -19.14 -50.40 -27.00
C LEU A 7 -18.10 -49.34 -26.66
N ALA A 8 -16.84 -49.78 -26.63
CA ALA A 8 -15.68 -48.91 -26.65
C ALA A 8 -15.51 -48.36 -28.07
N MET A 9 -15.24 -47.06 -28.19
CA MET A 9 -14.67 -46.48 -29.41
C MET A 9 -13.52 -45.57 -29.00
N ILE A 10 -12.31 -46.08 -29.25
CA ILE A 10 -11.07 -45.33 -29.36
C ILE A 10 -10.93 -44.96 -30.84
N LEU A 11 -10.76 -43.68 -31.17
CA LEU A 11 -10.12 -43.21 -32.41
C LEU A 11 -9.66 -41.77 -32.16
N LEU A 12 -8.36 -41.54 -31.92
CA LEU A 12 -7.27 -41.23 -32.86
C LEU A 12 -7.25 -39.76 -33.32
N ALA A 13 -6.11 -39.14 -33.07
CA ALA A 13 -5.80 -37.72 -33.11
C ALA A 13 -5.83 -37.08 -34.50
N ALA A 14 -6.05 -35.76 -34.53
CA ALA A 14 -5.46 -34.87 -35.51
C ALA A 14 -4.92 -33.63 -34.79
N ALA A 15 -3.60 -33.45 -34.87
CA ALA A 15 -2.92 -32.23 -34.45
C ALA A 15 -3.15 -31.15 -35.51
N SER A 16 -3.61 -29.98 -35.09
CA SER A 16 -3.58 -28.76 -35.91
C SER A 16 -2.71 -27.74 -35.20
N ILE A 17 -1.50 -27.60 -35.73
CA ILE A 17 -0.55 -26.54 -35.40
C ILE A 17 -1.07 -25.27 -36.06
N VAL A 18 -1.45 -24.27 -35.26
CA VAL A 18 -1.45 -22.86 -35.67
C VAL A 18 -0.91 -22.05 -34.49
N LEU A 19 0.40 -21.83 -34.47
CA LEU A 19 1.03 -20.78 -33.67
C LEU A 19 1.89 -19.92 -34.60
N ALA A 20 1.35 -18.76 -34.98
CA ALA A 20 2.13 -17.61 -35.40
C ALA A 20 1.35 -16.36 -34.94
N GLY A 21 1.85 -15.72 -33.89
CA GLY A 21 1.22 -14.57 -33.26
C GLY A 21 2.01 -14.17 -32.01
N CYS A 22 3.28 -13.82 -32.20
CA CYS A 22 4.12 -13.29 -31.14
C CYS A 22 3.59 -11.91 -30.70
N THR A 23 3.02 -11.82 -29.50
CA THR A 23 3.05 -10.59 -28.71
C THR A 23 3.86 -10.87 -27.46
N LYS A 24 4.97 -10.14 -27.32
CA LYS A 24 5.91 -10.23 -26.21
C LYS A 24 5.20 -9.85 -24.90
N GLU A 25 4.91 -10.82 -24.05
CA GLU A 25 4.77 -10.60 -22.61
C GLU A 25 6.11 -10.93 -21.95
N SER A 26 6.79 -9.90 -21.44
CA SER A 26 7.97 -10.06 -20.61
C SER A 26 7.53 -10.53 -19.22
N SER A 27 7.54 -11.85 -18.99
CA SER A 27 7.53 -12.41 -17.63
C SER A 27 8.97 -12.72 -17.23
N VAL A 28 9.52 -11.88 -16.34
CA VAL A 28 10.82 -12.16 -15.72
C VAL A 28 10.57 -13.14 -14.58
N THR A 29 10.96 -14.39 -14.78
CA THR A 29 10.96 -15.44 -13.75
C THR A 29 12.41 -15.69 -13.34
N SER A 30 12.81 -15.26 -12.14
CA SER A 30 14.14 -15.50 -11.60
C SER A 30 14.22 -16.86 -10.88
N THR A 31 15.17 -17.69 -11.31
CA THR A 31 15.50 -19.01 -10.74
C THR A 31 16.44 -18.87 -9.52
N PRO A 32 16.27 -19.64 -8.42
CA PRO A 32 17.18 -19.55 -7.28
C PRO A 32 18.40 -20.47 -7.43
N SER A 33 19.59 -19.92 -7.18
CA SER A 33 20.86 -20.65 -7.05
C SER A 33 21.08 -21.03 -5.58
N SER A 34 21.44 -22.30 -5.33
CA SER A 34 21.65 -22.84 -3.98
C SER A 34 23.10 -22.67 -3.51
N SER A 35 23.28 -22.09 -2.32
CA SER A 35 24.39 -22.46 -1.42
C SER A 35 23.98 -22.20 0.03
N GLN A 36 24.28 -23.17 0.90
CA GLN A 36 24.02 -23.13 2.35
C GLN A 36 25.01 -22.21 3.06
N GLN A 37 24.52 -21.39 4.01
CA GLN A 37 24.86 -21.44 5.45
C GLN A 37 24.65 -20.06 6.15
N ASN A 38 24.06 -20.11 7.36
CA ASN A 38 23.69 -19.06 8.33
C ASN A 38 22.43 -18.22 8.03
N SER A 39 21.35 -18.55 8.77
CA SER A 39 20.00 -18.00 8.68
C SER A 39 19.91 -16.57 9.22
N SER A 40 20.35 -15.61 8.43
CA SER A 40 19.61 -14.36 8.26
C SER A 40 18.70 -14.56 7.06
N VAL A 41 17.39 -14.45 7.25
CA VAL A 41 16.40 -14.57 6.17
C VAL A 41 16.75 -13.58 5.07
N LYS A 42 17.12 -14.09 3.89
CA LYS A 42 17.42 -13.27 2.72
C LYS A 42 16.09 -12.93 2.05
N GLY A 43 15.67 -11.67 2.15
CA GLY A 43 14.43 -11.20 1.53
C GLY A 43 14.48 -11.28 0.00
N ASP A 44 13.32 -11.42 -0.64
CA ASP A 44 13.20 -11.25 -2.08
C ASP A 44 13.32 -9.75 -2.39
N ASN A 45 14.11 -9.36 -3.38
CA ASN A 45 14.23 -7.96 -3.79
C ASN A 45 14.14 -7.79 -5.31
N SER A 46 13.76 -6.59 -5.76
CA SER A 46 13.74 -6.26 -7.19
C SER A 46 13.84 -4.75 -7.42
N GLN A 47 14.32 -4.40 -8.62
CA GLN A 47 14.40 -3.05 -9.16
C GLN A 47 13.40 -2.88 -10.30
N ILE A 48 12.76 -1.71 -10.36
CA ILE A 48 11.73 -1.39 -11.36
C ILE A 48 12.04 -0.01 -11.95
N ASP A 49 12.16 0.04 -13.28
CA ASP A 49 12.24 1.31 -14.01
C ASP A 49 10.90 2.07 -13.86
N VAL A 50 10.98 3.29 -13.33
CA VAL A 50 9.83 4.17 -13.07
C VAL A 50 9.79 5.41 -13.95
N ASN A 51 10.61 5.48 -15.01
CA ASN A 51 10.65 6.64 -15.90
C ASN A 51 9.26 6.94 -16.51
N ASN A 52 8.53 5.91 -16.93
CA ASN A 52 7.19 6.02 -17.50
C ASN A 52 6.05 5.75 -16.49
N ILE A 53 6.38 5.72 -15.19
CA ILE A 53 5.41 5.53 -14.12
C ILE A 53 5.02 6.87 -13.53
N HIS A 54 3.73 7.14 -13.50
CA HIS A 54 3.15 8.35 -12.94
C HIS A 54 2.40 8.07 -11.64
N SER A 55 1.96 6.84 -11.42
CA SER A 55 1.18 6.45 -10.25
C SER A 55 1.65 5.13 -9.66
N LEU A 56 1.49 4.98 -8.35
CA LEU A 56 1.79 3.74 -7.64
C LEU A 56 0.57 3.27 -6.88
N LYS A 57 0.37 1.96 -6.91
CA LYS A 57 -0.69 1.26 -6.17
C LYS A 57 -0.10 0.05 -5.48
N ILE A 58 -0.21 0.01 -4.16
CA ILE A 58 0.30 -1.08 -3.33
C ILE A 58 -0.90 -1.77 -2.70
N LYS A 59 -1.00 -3.09 -2.88
CA LYS A 59 -2.07 -3.90 -2.31
C LYS A 59 -1.52 -5.05 -1.49
N SER A 60 -2.07 -5.27 -0.31
CA SER A 60 -1.72 -6.38 0.55
C SER A 60 -2.92 -6.78 1.40
N ASP A 61 -3.15 -8.08 1.57
CA ASP A 61 -4.18 -8.55 2.51
C ASP A 61 -3.68 -8.50 3.95
N VAL A 62 -2.41 -8.85 4.18
CA VAL A 62 -1.80 -8.93 5.50
C VAL A 62 -0.31 -8.62 5.39
N ALA A 63 0.14 -7.44 5.84
CA ALA A 63 1.56 -7.09 5.88
C ALA A 63 1.84 -5.90 6.77
N THR A 64 3.11 -5.73 7.13
CA THR A 64 3.66 -4.39 7.40
C THR A 64 4.15 -3.80 6.09
N VAL A 65 3.65 -2.63 5.70
CA VAL A 65 4.04 -1.94 4.46
C VAL A 65 4.79 -0.66 4.81
N THR A 66 5.98 -0.49 4.25
CA THR A 66 6.79 0.72 4.44
C THR A 66 7.14 1.30 3.07
N VAL A 67 6.80 2.57 2.86
CA VAL A 67 7.14 3.31 1.63
C VAL A 67 8.05 4.47 2.00
N ILE A 68 9.21 4.54 1.35
CA ILE A 68 10.26 5.52 1.64
C ILE A 68 10.61 6.28 0.37
N GLY A 69 10.55 7.61 0.40
CA GLY A 69 11.17 8.45 -0.62
C GLY A 69 12.69 8.49 -0.48
N ASP A 70 13.42 8.17 -1.54
CA ASP A 70 14.88 8.08 -1.52
C ASP A 70 15.49 8.87 -2.69
N LYS A 71 16.20 9.96 -2.36
CA LYS A 71 16.85 10.84 -3.34
C LYS A 71 18.09 10.22 -3.98
N GLN A 72 18.60 9.10 -3.43
CA GLN A 72 19.84 8.47 -3.90
C GLN A 72 19.59 7.38 -4.96
N ILE A 73 18.35 6.94 -5.12
CA ILE A 73 17.97 5.94 -6.11
C ILE A 73 17.31 6.60 -7.33
N ASN A 74 17.46 5.96 -8.49
CA ASN A 74 16.87 6.39 -9.76
C ASN A 74 15.81 5.39 -10.27
N GLN A 75 15.62 4.28 -9.57
CA GLN A 75 14.65 3.23 -9.85
C GLN A 75 13.88 2.94 -8.56
N ALA A 76 12.65 2.43 -8.68
CA ALA A 76 11.96 1.93 -7.50
C ALA A 76 12.53 0.58 -7.10
N GLU A 77 12.68 0.37 -5.81
CA GLU A 77 13.15 -0.88 -5.23
C GLU A 77 12.11 -1.42 -4.27
N TRP A 78 11.97 -2.74 -4.19
CA TRP A 78 11.21 -3.35 -3.11
C TRP A 78 11.96 -4.51 -2.52
N GLU A 79 11.72 -4.72 -1.22
CA GLU A 79 12.27 -5.81 -0.41
C GLU A 79 11.14 -6.46 0.37
N LEU A 80 11.00 -7.78 0.24
CA LEU A 80 10.09 -8.60 1.01
C LEU A 80 10.86 -9.37 2.08
N SER A 81 10.59 -9.06 3.34
CA SER A 81 11.00 -9.87 4.49
C SER A 81 9.83 -10.74 4.95
N LYS A 82 10.04 -12.06 5.02
CA LYS A 82 9.01 -13.05 5.39
C LYS A 82 9.64 -14.20 6.17
N ASP A 83 8.88 -14.79 7.09
CA ASP A 83 9.26 -16.07 7.66
C ASP A 83 9.11 -17.19 6.62
N ASN A 84 10.00 -18.19 6.64
CA ASN A 84 10.00 -19.35 5.75
C ASN A 84 8.69 -20.16 5.82
N SER A 85 7.93 -20.01 6.90
CA SER A 85 6.63 -20.63 7.08
C SER A 85 5.52 -20.03 6.19
N LYS A 86 5.75 -18.84 5.62
CA LYS A 86 4.74 -18.08 4.87
C LYS A 86 5.02 -18.14 3.37
N ASP A 87 4.09 -18.75 2.62
CA ASP A 87 4.08 -18.69 1.16
C ASP A 87 3.53 -17.32 0.73
N THR A 88 4.39 -16.31 0.87
CA THR A 88 4.13 -14.92 0.51
C THR A 88 4.96 -14.55 -0.70
N ASN A 89 4.33 -13.98 -1.71
CA ASN A 89 4.98 -13.53 -2.93
C ASN A 89 4.54 -12.11 -3.30
N VAL A 90 5.47 -11.33 -3.83
CA VAL A 90 5.19 -10.04 -4.47
C VAL A 90 4.99 -10.28 -5.96
N THR A 91 3.97 -9.65 -6.53
CA THR A 91 3.79 -9.53 -7.97
C THR A 91 3.74 -8.07 -8.36
N THR A 92 4.32 -7.73 -9.51
CA THR A 92 4.35 -6.37 -10.02
C THR A 92 3.80 -6.34 -11.43
N SER A 93 2.99 -5.32 -11.76
CA SER A 93 2.50 -5.09 -13.11
C SER A 93 2.42 -3.60 -13.40
N ILE A 94 2.61 -3.22 -14.67
CA ILE A 94 2.49 -1.84 -15.12
C ILE A 94 1.33 -1.76 -16.09
N GLN A 95 0.38 -0.88 -15.80
CA GLN A 95 -0.76 -0.61 -16.68
C GLN A 95 -1.02 0.90 -16.69
N ASP A 96 -1.11 1.49 -17.88
CA ASP A 96 -1.45 2.90 -18.08
C ASP A 96 -0.62 3.87 -17.22
N GLY A 97 0.69 3.62 -17.14
CA GLY A 97 1.62 4.43 -16.33
C GLY A 97 1.46 4.25 -14.81
N THR A 98 0.69 3.26 -14.36
CA THR A 98 0.54 2.90 -12.95
C THR A 98 1.31 1.62 -12.65
N LEU A 99 2.21 1.69 -11.67
CA LEU A 99 2.87 0.52 -11.11
C LEU A 99 2.00 -0.06 -9.99
N LEU A 100 1.49 -1.28 -10.20
CA LEU A 100 0.81 -2.07 -9.19
C LEU A 100 1.80 -3.05 -8.56
N ILE A 101 1.98 -2.95 -7.24
CA ILE A 101 2.73 -3.90 -6.41
C ILE A 101 1.71 -4.61 -5.53
N MET A 102 1.61 -5.92 -5.65
CA MET A 102 0.63 -6.72 -4.92
C MET A 102 1.33 -7.82 -4.14
N LEU A 103 1.15 -7.81 -2.82
CA LEU A 103 1.60 -8.86 -1.93
C LEU A 103 0.50 -9.89 -1.74
N LYS A 104 0.72 -11.10 -2.24
CA LYS A 104 -0.20 -12.22 -2.10
C LYS A 104 0.33 -13.20 -1.08
N GLN A 105 -0.54 -13.66 -0.19
CA GLN A 105 -0.28 -14.81 0.67
C GLN A 105 -1.12 -15.99 0.18
N LYS A 106 -0.48 -17.13 -0.10
CA LYS A 106 -1.26 -18.36 -0.29
C LYS A 106 -1.80 -18.78 1.07
N GLN A 107 -3.12 -18.79 1.21
CA GLN A 107 -3.80 -19.23 2.43
C GLN A 107 -3.43 -20.69 2.73
N LYS A 108 -2.59 -20.92 3.73
CA LYS A 108 -2.63 -22.16 4.51
C LYS A 108 -3.50 -21.90 5.73
N ILE A 109 -4.48 -22.78 5.96
CA ILE A 109 -5.56 -22.72 6.96
C ILE A 109 -5.02 -22.87 8.41
N SER A 110 -3.78 -22.43 8.67
CA SER A 110 -3.18 -22.44 10.00
C SER A 110 -3.20 -21.02 10.56
N ILE A 111 -3.76 -20.89 11.77
CA ILE A 111 -3.61 -19.73 12.66
C ILE A 111 -2.16 -19.24 12.61
N ASN A 112 -1.95 -18.12 11.91
CA ASN A 112 -0.64 -17.62 11.58
C ASN A 112 -0.14 -16.76 12.75
N THR A 113 0.52 -17.39 13.74
CA THR A 113 0.99 -16.71 14.96
C THR A 113 2.37 -16.06 14.80
N GLY A 114 3.03 -16.24 13.65
CA GLY A 114 4.33 -15.64 13.36
C GLY A 114 4.22 -14.18 12.89
N PRO A 115 5.33 -13.40 12.94
CA PRO A 115 5.34 -11.98 12.58
C PRO A 115 4.84 -11.77 11.15
N LEU A 116 4.06 -10.71 10.91
CA LEU A 116 3.55 -10.40 9.58
C LEU A 116 4.71 -10.23 8.58
N PRO A 117 4.55 -10.63 7.31
CA PRO A 117 5.56 -10.27 6.31
C PRO A 117 5.67 -8.75 6.21
N SER A 118 6.86 -8.27 5.91
CA SER A 118 7.16 -6.85 5.75
C SER A 118 7.55 -6.59 4.30
N LEU A 119 6.87 -5.63 3.67
CA LEU A 119 7.18 -5.13 2.34
C LEU A 119 7.70 -3.71 2.47
N THR A 120 8.98 -3.51 2.18
CA THR A 120 9.59 -2.18 2.09
C THR A 120 9.73 -1.78 0.64
N ILE A 121 9.31 -0.57 0.30
CA ILE A 121 9.37 -0.01 -1.05
C ILE A 121 10.10 1.32 -0.98
N ARG A 122 11.19 1.44 -1.74
CA ARG A 122 11.92 2.69 -1.91
C ARG A 122 11.57 3.29 -3.26
N LEU A 123 11.21 4.57 -3.26
CA LEU A 123 10.83 5.29 -4.47
C LEU A 123 11.83 6.40 -4.76
N PRO A 124 12.26 6.57 -6.02
CA PRO A 124 13.13 7.67 -6.39
C PRO A 124 12.39 9.01 -6.25
N TYR A 125 13.16 10.07 -6.08
CA TYR A 125 12.60 11.42 -6.04
C TYR A 125 12.07 11.85 -7.42
N LYS A 126 10.74 11.84 -7.56
CA LYS A 126 9.99 12.20 -8.78
C LYS A 126 8.61 12.71 -8.39
N ASP A 127 8.02 13.58 -9.22
CA ASP A 127 6.61 13.95 -9.11
C ASP A 127 5.70 12.81 -9.59
N PHE A 128 4.99 12.19 -8.64
CA PHE A 128 3.95 11.21 -8.93
C PHE A 128 2.57 11.86 -8.90
N ASN A 129 1.69 11.42 -9.80
CA ASN A 129 0.28 11.76 -9.77
C ASN A 129 -0.41 11.16 -8.54
N SER A 130 -0.06 9.93 -8.15
CA SER A 130 -0.66 9.32 -6.95
C SER A 130 0.20 8.23 -6.32
N LEU A 131 0.07 8.12 -5.00
CA LEU A 131 0.46 6.96 -4.22
C LEU A 131 -0.79 6.42 -3.52
N GLU A 132 -1.16 5.18 -3.81
CA GLU A 132 -2.26 4.46 -3.16
C GLU A 132 -1.72 3.23 -2.43
N ILE A 133 -2.03 3.09 -1.15
CA ILE A 133 -1.70 1.92 -0.34
C ILE A 133 -2.99 1.39 0.26
N ASP A 134 -3.31 0.14 -0.06
CA ASP A 134 -4.47 -0.58 0.45
C ASP A 134 -3.97 -1.86 1.14
N ASN A 135 -3.97 -1.84 2.47
CA ASN A 135 -3.57 -2.98 3.30
C ASN A 135 -4.79 -3.51 4.06
N GLY A 136 -4.97 -4.82 4.12
CA GLY A 136 -6.00 -5.43 4.95
C GLY A 136 -5.66 -5.34 6.43
N LEU A 137 -4.64 -6.10 6.84
CA LEU A 137 -4.15 -6.20 8.21
C LEU A 137 -2.66 -5.84 8.29
N GLY A 138 -2.31 -5.04 9.29
CA GLY A 138 -0.94 -4.70 9.65
C GLY A 138 -0.59 -3.25 9.37
N ASN A 139 0.59 -2.84 9.83
CA ASN A 139 0.95 -1.44 9.92
C ASN A 139 1.38 -0.88 8.57
N ILE A 140 1.12 0.41 8.35
CA ILE A 140 1.61 1.15 7.19
C ILE A 140 2.49 2.29 7.66
N SER A 141 3.67 2.45 7.08
CA SER A 141 4.53 3.62 7.25
C SER A 141 4.79 4.28 5.89
N VAL A 142 4.59 5.58 5.80
CA VAL A 142 4.98 6.40 4.65
C VAL A 142 5.92 7.48 5.15
N GLU A 143 7.15 7.45 4.67
CA GLU A 143 8.25 8.25 5.21
C GLU A 143 9.03 8.95 4.10
N SER A 144 9.67 10.05 4.48
CA SER A 144 10.60 10.85 3.66
C SER A 144 9.90 11.61 2.54
N GLU A 145 10.36 12.83 2.26
CA GLU A 145 9.80 13.86 1.34
C GLU A 145 9.43 13.36 -0.08
N LEU A 146 8.38 12.54 -0.19
CA LEU A 146 7.81 12.06 -1.44
C LEU A 146 6.99 13.18 -2.07
N SER A 147 7.19 13.39 -3.37
CA SER A 147 6.43 14.38 -4.12
C SER A 147 5.26 13.72 -4.84
N VAL A 148 4.07 13.77 -4.25
CA VAL A 148 2.84 13.16 -4.81
C VAL A 148 1.71 14.20 -4.90
N GLN A 149 0.87 14.12 -5.93
CA GLN A 149 -0.33 14.98 -6.00
C GLN A 149 -1.43 14.46 -5.07
N HIS A 150 -1.67 13.15 -5.10
CA HIS A 150 -2.68 12.48 -4.30
C HIS A 150 -2.05 11.36 -3.47
N LEU A 151 -2.17 11.45 -2.14
CA LEU A 151 -1.78 10.40 -1.20
C LEU A 151 -3.02 9.71 -0.67
N ASN A 152 -3.15 8.40 -0.87
CA ASN A 152 -4.24 7.60 -0.33
C ASN A 152 -3.67 6.40 0.41
N VAL A 153 -3.94 6.30 1.71
CA VAL A 153 -3.40 5.24 2.57
C VAL A 153 -4.53 4.68 3.40
N SER A 154 -4.83 3.40 3.23
CA SER A 154 -5.92 2.75 3.94
C SER A 154 -5.52 1.40 4.53
N SER A 155 -5.96 1.18 5.77
CA SER A 155 -5.98 -0.12 6.43
C SER A 155 -7.42 -0.59 6.65
N SER A 156 -7.86 -1.59 5.89
CA SER A 156 -9.28 -1.97 5.80
C SER A 156 -9.76 -2.89 6.93
N THR A 157 -8.86 -3.52 7.70
CA THR A 157 -9.24 -4.34 8.86
C THR A 157 -8.68 -3.75 10.13
N SER A 158 -7.36 -3.78 10.28
CA SER A 158 -6.68 -3.18 11.42
C SER A 158 -5.21 -2.94 11.12
N GLY A 159 -4.65 -1.92 11.76
CA GLY A 159 -3.25 -1.56 11.61
C GLY A 159 -3.05 -0.09 11.89
N ASP A 160 -1.91 0.20 12.50
CA ASP A 160 -1.51 1.58 12.73
C ASP A 160 -0.96 2.17 11.42
N ILE A 161 -1.27 3.43 11.17
CA ILE A 161 -0.76 4.18 10.02
C ILE A 161 0.12 5.31 10.54
N THR A 162 1.36 5.36 10.06
CA THR A 162 2.29 6.45 10.31
C THR A 162 2.61 7.14 8.99
N VAL A 163 2.44 8.46 8.93
CA VAL A 163 2.85 9.28 7.79
C VAL A 163 3.74 10.39 8.32
N LYS A 164 4.96 10.49 7.80
CA LYS A 164 5.96 11.47 8.25
C LYS A 164 6.60 12.19 7.09
N ASP A 165 6.64 13.53 7.17
CA ASP A 165 7.26 14.40 6.17
C ASP A 165 6.73 14.20 4.73
N VAL A 166 5.49 13.71 4.60
CA VAL A 166 4.83 13.48 3.31
C VAL A 166 3.41 14.00 3.33
N ILE A 167 3.05 14.77 2.31
CA ILE A 167 1.67 15.20 2.07
C ILE A 167 1.40 15.31 0.58
N GLY A 168 0.22 14.91 0.14
CA GLY A 168 -0.24 15.13 -1.22
C GLY A 168 -0.43 16.62 -1.51
N LYS A 169 0.12 17.10 -2.63
CA LYS A 169 0.03 18.50 -3.06
C LYS A 169 -1.41 18.96 -3.32
N LYS A 170 -2.34 18.03 -3.58
CA LYS A 170 -3.77 18.31 -3.78
C LYS A 170 -4.63 17.67 -2.70
N SER A 171 -4.38 16.39 -2.40
CA SER A 171 -5.16 15.68 -1.39
C SER A 171 -4.37 14.57 -0.70
N SER A 172 -4.65 14.38 0.58
CA SER A 172 -4.22 13.24 1.37
C SER A 172 -5.43 12.63 2.07
N ASN A 173 -5.68 11.34 1.86
CA ASN A 173 -6.75 10.59 2.49
C ASN A 173 -6.16 9.40 3.22
N ILE A 174 -6.22 9.44 4.56
CA ILE A 174 -5.62 8.44 5.44
C ILE A 174 -6.74 7.81 6.27
N SER A 175 -6.87 6.49 6.25
CA SER A 175 -7.94 5.82 6.99
C SER A 175 -7.54 4.46 7.53
N THR A 176 -7.98 4.16 8.76
CA THR A 176 -7.90 2.81 9.32
C THR A 176 -9.22 2.44 9.97
N ASN A 177 -9.63 1.17 9.91
CA ASN A 177 -10.80 0.74 10.66
C ASN A 177 -10.47 0.62 12.16
N LEU A 178 -9.41 -0.10 12.51
CA LEU A 178 -8.97 -0.29 13.89
C LEU A 178 -7.48 0.01 13.98
N GLY A 179 -7.10 1.06 14.69
CA GLY A 179 -5.71 1.42 14.88
C GLY A 179 -5.49 2.91 15.10
N LYS A 180 -4.26 3.24 15.46
CA LYS A 180 -3.78 4.61 15.59
C LYS A 180 -3.40 5.16 14.21
N VAL A 181 -3.73 6.42 13.95
CA VAL A 181 -3.11 7.19 12.87
C VAL A 181 -2.21 8.25 13.48
N GLU A 182 -0.93 8.23 13.13
CA GLU A 182 0.03 9.27 13.44
C GLU A 182 0.43 9.99 12.16
N PHE A 183 0.18 11.30 12.12
CA PHE A 183 0.50 12.13 10.96
C PHE A 183 1.35 13.31 11.39
N ASP A 184 2.54 13.38 10.80
CA ASP A 184 3.55 14.41 11.04
C ASP A 184 3.65 15.32 9.81
N LEU A 185 3.32 16.61 9.99
CA LEU A 185 3.34 17.58 8.90
C LEU A 185 4.78 17.85 8.42
N PRO A 186 5.01 17.97 7.11
CA PRO A 186 6.29 18.45 6.62
C PRO A 186 6.63 19.86 7.15
N ASN A 187 7.92 20.11 7.35
CA ASN A 187 8.43 21.42 7.81
C ASN A 187 7.97 22.61 6.94
N GLN A 188 7.87 22.40 5.63
CA GLN A 188 7.37 23.40 4.67
C GLN A 188 6.00 22.97 4.17
N LEU A 189 4.99 23.79 4.44
CA LEU A 189 3.60 23.48 4.15
C LEU A 189 2.90 24.69 3.54
N ALA A 190 2.24 24.48 2.40
CA ALA A 190 1.26 25.42 1.85
C ALA A 190 -0.05 25.34 2.65
N PRO A 191 -0.93 26.34 2.60
CA PRO A 191 -2.21 26.27 3.31
C PRO A 191 -2.97 24.96 3.07
N LEU A 192 -3.47 24.37 4.16
CA LEU A 192 -4.02 23.02 4.17
C LEU A 192 -5.38 23.02 4.86
N ASN A 193 -6.41 22.52 4.19
CA ASN A 193 -7.69 22.21 4.79
C ASN A 193 -7.64 20.83 5.45
N VAL A 194 -7.91 20.77 6.74
CA VAL A 194 -7.79 19.57 7.57
C VAL A 194 -9.16 19.10 8.03
N SER A 195 -9.38 17.79 7.95
CA SER A 195 -10.54 17.08 8.46
C SER A 195 -10.10 15.81 9.17
N LEU A 196 -10.25 15.77 10.49
CA LEU A 196 -9.91 14.62 11.33
C LEU A 196 -11.21 14.03 11.89
N SER A 197 -11.37 12.71 11.83
CA SER A 197 -12.58 12.03 12.33
C SER A 197 -12.23 10.71 13.02
N ALA A 198 -12.55 10.59 14.30
CA ALA A 198 -12.47 9.35 15.06
C ALA A 198 -13.87 8.99 15.56
N LYS A 199 -14.43 7.86 15.13
CA LYS A 199 -15.77 7.45 15.58
C LYS A 199 -15.72 7.00 17.05
N LEU A 200 -14.93 5.98 17.36
CA LEU A 200 -14.67 5.53 18.72
C LEU A 200 -13.20 5.75 19.09
N GLY A 201 -12.91 6.92 19.66
CA GLY A 201 -11.60 7.23 20.20
C GLY A 201 -11.31 8.72 20.27
N ASN A 202 -10.03 9.06 20.31
CA ASN A 202 -9.57 10.42 20.58
C ASN A 202 -8.82 11.03 19.40
N ILE A 203 -8.91 12.35 19.29
CA ILE A 203 -8.10 13.16 18.39
C ILE A 203 -7.19 14.00 19.29
N ASP A 204 -5.88 13.73 19.23
CA ASP A 204 -4.82 14.56 19.80
C ASP A 204 -4.25 15.44 18.68
N ASN A 205 -4.70 16.70 18.66
CA ASN A 205 -4.24 17.70 17.71
C ASN A 205 -3.22 18.64 18.37
N GLN A 206 -1.99 18.59 17.88
CA GLN A 206 -0.87 19.42 18.32
C GLN A 206 -0.55 20.54 17.31
N VAL A 207 -1.39 20.71 16.28
CA VAL A 207 -1.24 21.72 15.22
C VAL A 207 -2.26 22.84 15.43
N SER A 208 -1.82 24.09 15.31
CA SER A 208 -2.74 25.24 15.35
C SER A 208 -3.62 25.27 14.11
N LEU A 209 -4.94 25.31 14.31
CA LEU A 209 -5.93 25.36 13.23
C LEU A 209 -6.70 26.69 13.24
N GLU A 210 -6.73 27.37 12.10
CA GLU A 210 -7.62 28.49 11.85
C GLU A 210 -9.03 28.00 11.57
N LYS A 211 -10.02 28.79 12.01
CA LYS A 211 -11.46 28.50 11.84
C LYS A 211 -11.84 27.08 12.31
N ALA A 212 -11.20 26.63 13.40
CA ALA A 212 -11.38 25.29 13.90
C ALA A 212 -12.83 25.05 14.35
N THR A 213 -13.42 23.95 13.89
CA THR A 213 -14.70 23.45 14.38
C THR A 213 -14.50 22.06 15.00
N ASN A 214 -15.03 21.87 16.21
CA ASN A 214 -14.92 20.61 16.92
C ASN A 214 -16.33 20.11 17.26
N THR A 215 -16.63 18.90 16.82
CA THR A 215 -17.88 18.20 17.14
C THR A 215 -17.54 16.93 17.89
N LYS A 216 -17.91 16.86 19.17
CA LYS A 216 -17.75 15.66 19.99
C LYS A 216 -19.10 15.13 20.44
N THR A 217 -19.42 13.91 20.04
CA THR A 217 -20.55 13.13 20.52
C THR A 217 -20.07 11.92 21.32
N VAL A 218 -21.02 11.13 21.84
CA VAL A 218 -20.69 9.87 22.52
C VAL A 218 -19.99 8.87 21.59
N VAL A 219 -20.25 8.95 20.28
CA VAL A 219 -19.84 7.96 19.28
C VAL A 219 -19.11 8.58 18.09
N SER A 220 -18.65 9.82 18.22
CA SER A 220 -17.81 10.49 17.21
C SER A 220 -17.06 11.67 17.78
N ASN A 221 -15.88 11.92 17.24
CA ASN A 221 -15.07 13.11 17.47
C ASN A 221 -14.57 13.59 16.12
N GLU A 222 -14.89 14.83 15.76
CA GLU A 222 -14.57 15.44 14.48
C GLU A 222 -13.90 16.79 14.72
N LEU A 223 -12.81 17.04 14.00
CA LEU A 223 -12.08 18.31 14.04
C LEU A 223 -11.81 18.76 12.61
N HIS A 224 -12.27 19.96 12.27
CA HIS A 224 -11.99 20.59 10.97
C HIS A 224 -11.33 21.93 11.17
N GLY A 225 -10.55 22.38 10.18
CA GLY A 225 -9.94 23.71 10.19
C GLY A 225 -8.89 23.86 9.10
N TYR A 226 -8.10 24.93 9.19
CA TYR A 226 -7.02 25.21 8.24
C TYR A 226 -5.68 25.30 8.96
N VAL A 227 -4.64 24.67 8.42
CA VAL A 227 -3.25 24.99 8.79
C VAL A 227 -2.81 26.16 7.92
N GLY A 228 -2.54 27.30 8.54
CA GLY A 228 -2.29 28.57 7.85
C GLY A 228 -3.57 29.24 7.34
N GLU A 229 -3.40 30.37 6.65
CA GLU A 229 -4.52 31.18 6.16
C GLU A 229 -5.34 30.42 5.11
N ALA A 230 -6.66 30.35 5.33
CA ALA A 230 -7.57 29.65 4.43
C ALA A 230 -7.53 30.22 3.00
N GLN A 231 -7.22 29.37 2.01
CA GLN A 231 -7.23 29.72 0.58
C GLN A 231 -8.20 28.82 -0.21
N SER A 232 -8.78 29.35 -1.29
CA SER A 232 -9.76 28.63 -2.13
C SER A 232 -9.21 27.36 -2.79
N GLU A 233 -7.89 27.26 -2.96
CA GLU A 233 -7.20 26.13 -3.59
C GLU A 233 -6.30 25.38 -2.60
N SER A 234 -6.57 25.49 -1.29
CA SER A 234 -5.80 24.77 -0.27
C SER A 234 -5.88 23.26 -0.52
N ALA A 235 -4.74 22.57 -0.36
CA ALA A 235 -4.73 21.12 -0.38
C ALA A 235 -5.64 20.57 0.74
N THR A 236 -6.06 19.31 0.61
CA THR A 236 -6.91 18.66 1.62
C THR A 236 -6.18 17.54 2.34
N LEU A 237 -6.37 17.45 3.65
CA LEU A 237 -5.94 16.33 4.48
C LEU A 237 -7.15 15.78 5.23
N ASN A 238 -7.53 14.56 4.89
CA ASN A 238 -8.58 13.81 5.56
C ASN A 238 -7.95 12.64 6.30
N ILE A 239 -8.12 12.58 7.62
CA ILE A 239 -7.67 11.47 8.45
C ILE A 239 -8.87 10.88 9.18
N SER A 240 -9.03 9.57 9.12
CA SER A 240 -10.14 8.91 9.80
C SER A 240 -9.79 7.58 10.47
N THR A 241 -10.45 7.30 11.60
CA THR A 241 -10.44 5.97 12.24
C THR A 241 -11.82 5.58 12.75
N GLN A 242 -12.23 4.32 12.57
CA GLN A 242 -13.49 3.84 13.18
C GLN A 242 -13.30 3.59 14.67
N THR A 243 -12.22 2.91 15.06
CA THR A 243 -11.81 2.76 16.46
C THR A 243 -10.32 3.00 16.59
N GLY A 244 -9.93 3.97 17.40
CA GLY A 244 -8.53 4.27 17.66
C GLY A 244 -8.27 5.75 17.84
N GLU A 245 -7.00 6.11 17.80
CA GLU A 245 -6.54 7.45 18.10
C GLU A 245 -5.96 8.12 16.86
N ILE A 246 -6.20 9.41 16.71
CA ILE A 246 -5.52 10.25 15.73
C ILE A 246 -4.56 11.15 16.48
N LEU A 247 -3.27 11.06 16.16
CA LEU A 247 -2.24 12.01 16.59
C LEU A 247 -1.82 12.84 15.39
N PHE A 248 -2.14 14.13 15.42
CA PHE A 248 -1.78 15.09 14.38
C PHE A 248 -0.79 16.11 14.93
N LYS A 249 0.43 16.13 14.39
CA LYS A 249 1.56 16.91 14.92
C LYS A 249 2.42 17.53 13.79
N LYS A 250 3.44 18.26 14.21
CA LYS A 250 4.45 18.92 13.38
C LYS A 250 5.85 18.51 13.86
#